data_AF-A0AAN8F1G6-F1
#
_entry.id   AF-A0AAN8F1G6-F1
#
_cell.length_a   1.000
_cell.length_b   1.000
_cell.length_c   1.000
_cell.angle_alpha   90.00
_cell.angle_beta   90.00
_cell.angle_gamma   90.00
#
_symmetry.space_group_name_H-M   'P 1'
#
loop_
_entity.id
_entity.type
_entity.pdbx_description
1 polymer ?
#
loop_
_entity_poly.entity_id
_entity_poly.type
_entity_poly.pdbx_seq_one_letter_code
_entity_poly.pdbx_strand_id
1 'polypeptide(L)'
;ELLDSAALDKFICGALRSLRVDGVLIVRQDLSKLNDPKKVAMLTDYFDVFRLEQGNENVGFHFYAVNEVQESVYVSAPKLAGLYLDPSQEAFSQANKWSCFNPVQDFLDRTQYTDTGIFAYEWIFGDNFISPGGYKQNLAILRRFGPMKTGQTMLDIGVGIGGGARQAARIAKKVGFVDIEVENMTPRFKEILLEERQRVEQNKEEFLEKFSQKEYDSLVNGWNSKLQFIADDNHNWNFFAAIKPQ
;
A
#
# COMPACT_ATOMS: atom_id res chain seq x y z
N GLU A 1 19.48 10.14 17.27
CA GLU A 1 18.58 10.85 16.32
C GLU A 1 17.38 9.99 15.94
N LEU A 2 17.39 9.08 14.97
CA LEU A 2 16.18 8.29 14.58
C LEU A 2 15.64 7.28 15.65
N LEU A 3 16.25 7.25 16.84
CA LEU A 3 15.82 6.51 18.03
C LEU A 3 15.59 7.45 19.25
N ASP A 4 15.65 8.76 19.02
CA ASP A 4 15.51 9.84 20.01
C ASP A 4 14.48 10.83 19.46
N SER A 5 13.23 10.71 19.90
CA SER A 5 12.15 11.59 19.46
C SER A 5 12.45 13.06 19.74
N ALA A 6 13.07 13.37 20.88
CA ALA A 6 13.42 14.75 21.24
C ALA A 6 14.55 15.35 20.37
N ALA A 7 15.26 14.55 19.57
CA ALA A 7 16.12 15.05 18.49
C ALA A 7 15.33 15.27 17.20
N LEU A 8 14.42 14.35 16.85
CA LEU A 8 13.54 14.46 15.68
C LEU A 8 12.58 15.66 15.79
N ASP A 9 11.99 15.89 16.96
CA ASP A 9 11.15 17.05 17.28
C ASP A 9 11.89 18.38 16.99
N LYS A 10 13.17 18.47 17.40
CA LYS A 10 14.00 19.65 17.18
C LYS A 10 14.31 19.86 15.70
N PHE A 11 14.55 18.78 14.95
CA PHE A 11 14.74 18.84 13.51
C PHE A 11 13.47 19.33 12.80
N ILE A 12 12.31 18.73 13.09
CA ILE A 12 11.02 19.09 12.49
C ILE A 12 10.63 20.53 12.85
N CYS A 13 10.76 20.92 14.12
CA CYS A 13 10.54 22.30 14.55
C CYS A 13 11.52 23.30 13.91
N GLY A 14 12.75 22.88 13.60
CA GLY A 14 13.72 23.69 12.87
C GLY A 14 13.31 23.91 11.42
N ALA A 15 12.90 22.84 10.74
CA ALA A 15 12.45 22.88 9.34
C ALA A 15 11.17 23.72 9.16
N LEU A 16 10.15 23.49 9.99
CA LEU A 16 8.88 24.26 9.96
C LEU A 16 9.07 25.76 10.30
N ARG A 17 10.22 26.16 10.84
CA ARG A 17 10.57 27.57 11.14
C ARG A 17 11.53 28.20 10.13
N SER A 18 12.21 27.41 9.30
CA SER A 18 13.10 27.90 8.25
C SER A 18 12.42 27.97 6.88
N LEU A 19 11.39 27.16 6.67
CA LEU A 19 10.52 27.20 5.50
C LEU A 19 9.50 28.36 5.60
N ARG A 20 8.86 28.62 4.46
CA ARG A 20 7.65 29.43 4.34
C ARG A 20 6.48 28.47 4.09
N VAL A 21 5.24 28.94 4.26
CA VAL A 21 4.06 28.26 3.70
C VAL A 21 4.29 27.98 2.20
N ASP A 22 3.81 26.81 1.73
CA ASP A 22 4.10 26.19 0.43
C ASP A 22 5.59 25.84 0.19
N GLY A 23 6.46 26.03 1.20
CA GLY A 23 7.86 25.66 1.17
C GLY A 23 8.05 24.15 1.31
N VAL A 24 8.88 23.60 0.43
CA VAL A 24 9.22 22.17 0.34
C VAL A 24 10.40 21.83 1.23
N LEU A 25 10.24 20.82 2.10
CA LEU A 25 11.36 20.10 2.72
C LEU A 25 11.78 18.93 1.81
N ILE A 26 13.07 18.58 1.75
CA ILE A 26 13.54 17.32 1.15
C ILE A 26 14.41 16.56 2.17
N VAL A 27 13.91 15.43 2.69
CA VAL A 27 14.62 14.58 3.66
C VAL A 27 15.21 13.35 2.98
N ARG A 28 16.52 13.35 2.68
CA ARG A 28 17.26 12.15 2.21
C ARG A 28 17.88 11.39 3.38
N GLN A 29 17.38 10.20 3.69
CA GLN A 29 17.89 9.37 4.80
C GLN A 29 18.13 7.90 4.42
N ASP A 30 19.32 7.37 4.71
CA ASP A 30 19.61 5.92 4.68
C ASP A 30 19.05 5.26 5.95
N LEU A 31 18.16 4.30 5.78
CA LEU A 31 17.50 3.55 6.87
C LEU A 31 17.99 2.09 6.93
N SER A 32 18.80 1.65 5.97
CA SER A 32 19.23 0.25 5.81
C SER A 32 20.04 -0.32 6.98
N LYS A 33 20.63 0.55 7.81
CA LYS A 33 21.42 0.19 9.00
C LYS A 33 20.57 0.00 10.27
N LEU A 34 19.28 0.32 10.23
CA LEU A 34 18.40 0.29 11.40
C LEU A 34 17.75 -1.10 11.63
N ASN A 35 17.82 -2.00 10.64
CA ASN A 35 17.28 -3.36 10.67
C ASN A 35 15.77 -3.48 11.02
N ASP A 36 15.03 -2.38 10.97
CA ASP A 36 13.59 -2.29 11.20
C ASP A 36 12.89 -1.95 9.87
N PRO A 37 12.13 -2.89 9.27
CA PRO A 37 11.44 -2.64 8.00
C PRO A 37 10.26 -1.67 8.13
N LYS A 38 9.70 -1.50 9.34
CA LYS A 38 8.58 -0.56 9.58
C LYS A 38 9.05 0.87 9.74
N LYS A 39 10.35 1.10 9.87
CA LYS A 39 10.91 2.43 10.16
C LYS A 39 10.61 3.49 9.11
N VAL A 40 10.32 3.10 7.87
CA VAL A 40 9.80 4.01 6.82
C VAL A 40 8.40 4.51 7.19
N ALA A 41 7.45 3.60 7.42
CA ALA A 41 6.08 3.96 7.81
C ALA A 41 6.07 4.79 9.09
N MET A 42 6.74 4.30 10.15
CA MET A 42 6.83 5.02 11.43
C MET A 42 7.41 6.44 11.31
N LEU A 43 8.27 6.72 10.33
CA LEU A 43 8.76 8.08 10.07
C LEU A 43 7.76 8.88 9.25
N THR A 44 7.17 8.30 8.20
CA THR A 44 6.10 8.92 7.41
C THR A 44 4.95 9.40 8.30
N ASP A 45 4.43 8.51 9.16
CA ASP A 45 3.35 8.82 10.12
C ASP A 45 3.77 9.96 11.06
N TYR A 46 5.03 9.99 11.50
CA TYR A 46 5.56 11.03 12.37
C TYR A 46 5.58 12.39 11.69
N PHE A 47 6.02 12.46 10.42
CA PHE A 47 6.02 13.70 9.65
C PHE A 47 4.60 14.16 9.29
N ASP A 48 3.68 13.26 8.88
CA ASP A 48 2.30 13.63 8.56
C ASP A 48 1.51 14.08 9.80
N VAL A 49 1.77 13.53 10.98
CA VAL A 49 1.05 13.90 12.23
C VAL A 49 1.67 15.11 12.96
N PHE A 50 2.97 15.40 12.80
CA PHE A 50 3.63 16.47 13.59
C PHE A 50 3.09 17.87 13.26
N ARG A 51 2.70 18.63 14.28
CA ARG A 51 2.24 20.03 14.14
C ARG A 51 3.00 20.96 15.09
N LEU A 52 3.28 22.17 14.62
CA LEU A 52 3.93 23.24 15.37
C LEU A 52 3.04 24.48 15.40
N GLU A 53 2.79 25.00 16.59
CA GLU A 53 2.10 26.27 16.79
C GLU A 53 2.96 27.45 16.29
N GLN A 54 2.39 28.29 15.42
CA GLN A 54 2.99 29.54 14.92
C GLN A 54 1.93 30.64 14.89
N GLY A 55 2.00 31.57 15.85
CA GLY A 55 0.99 32.61 16.01
C GLY A 55 -0.35 32.03 16.44
N ASN A 56 -1.39 32.23 15.63
CA ASN A 56 -2.75 31.72 15.89
C ASN A 56 -3.07 30.44 15.10
N GLU A 57 -2.09 29.83 14.44
CA GLU A 57 -2.27 28.69 13.52
C GLU A 57 -1.32 27.56 13.86
N ASN A 58 -1.64 26.34 13.42
CA ASN A 58 -0.72 25.21 13.47
C ASN A 58 -0.15 24.98 12.07
N VAL A 59 1.17 24.99 11.93
CA VAL A 59 1.82 24.58 10.68
C VAL A 59 2.19 23.10 10.75
N GLY A 60 2.11 22.42 9.62
CA GLY A 60 2.45 21.02 9.48
C GLY A 60 3.05 20.71 8.12
N PHE A 61 3.39 19.44 7.95
CA PHE A 61 3.89 18.89 6.70
C PHE A 61 2.79 18.07 6.02
N HIS A 62 2.36 18.48 4.82
CA HIS A 62 1.39 17.73 4.02
C HIS A 62 2.12 16.67 3.18
N PHE A 63 1.84 15.38 3.37
CA PHE A 63 2.53 14.30 2.67
C PHE A 63 2.28 14.26 1.15
N TYR A 64 3.34 14.25 0.34
CA TYR A 64 3.29 14.07 -1.12
C TYR A 64 3.68 12.66 -1.59
N ALA A 65 4.87 12.19 -1.22
CA ALA A 65 5.43 10.93 -1.70
C ALA A 65 6.54 10.37 -0.79
N VAL A 66 6.84 9.08 -0.96
CA VAL A 66 8.09 8.42 -0.57
C VAL A 66 8.71 7.75 -1.79
N ASN A 67 10.00 8.00 -2.04
CA ASN A 67 10.76 7.43 -3.14
C ASN A 67 12.07 6.79 -2.64
N GLU A 68 12.61 5.82 -3.37
CA GLU A 68 13.95 5.24 -3.15
C GLU A 68 15.02 5.95 -3.99
N VAL A 69 16.23 6.14 -3.44
CA VAL A 69 17.38 6.61 -4.24
C VAL A 69 17.82 5.52 -5.23
N GLN A 70 17.47 5.72 -6.49
CA GLN A 70 17.75 4.80 -7.60
C GLN A 70 19.22 4.39 -7.73
N GLU A 71 20.16 5.32 -7.49
CA GLU A 71 21.61 5.04 -7.46
C GLU A 71 21.94 3.90 -6.48
N SER A 72 21.36 3.92 -5.27
CA SER A 72 21.62 2.90 -4.25
C SER A 72 21.00 1.55 -4.62
N VAL A 73 19.83 1.55 -5.27
CA VAL A 73 19.17 0.33 -5.79
C VAL A 73 20.04 -0.35 -6.85
N TYR A 74 20.56 0.41 -7.83
CA TYR A 74 21.31 -0.15 -8.96
C TYR A 74 22.80 -0.39 -8.71
N VAL A 75 23.45 0.37 -7.82
CA VAL A 75 24.91 0.29 -7.58
C VAL A 75 25.26 -0.48 -6.30
N SER A 76 24.46 -0.37 -5.24
CA SER A 76 24.85 -0.85 -3.88
C SER A 76 24.21 -2.16 -3.44
N ALA A 77 23.30 -2.73 -4.25
CA ALA A 77 22.43 -3.87 -3.92
C ALA A 77 21.41 -3.54 -2.79
N PRO A 78 20.27 -4.27 -2.69
CA PRO A 78 19.05 -3.72 -2.10
C PRO A 78 19.15 -3.50 -0.60
N LYS A 79 19.15 -2.22 -0.23
CA LYS A 79 19.19 -1.67 1.11
C LYS A 79 18.37 -0.39 1.09
N LEU A 80 17.40 -0.23 2.01
CA LEU A 80 16.51 0.94 2.04
C LEU A 80 17.31 2.24 2.22
N ALA A 81 17.58 2.92 1.12
CA ALA A 81 18.57 3.97 1.03
C ALA A 81 17.96 5.23 0.41
N GLY A 82 17.90 6.29 1.22
CA GLY A 82 17.33 7.56 0.81
C GLY A 82 15.82 7.48 0.65
N LEU A 83 15.13 7.63 1.78
CA LEU A 83 13.80 8.25 1.79
C LEU A 83 13.83 9.54 0.95
N TYR A 84 12.72 9.92 0.36
CA TYR A 84 12.42 11.31 0.00
C TYR A 84 11.08 11.63 0.64
N LEU A 85 11.02 12.64 1.50
CA LEU A 85 9.77 13.29 1.86
C LEU A 85 9.79 14.64 1.17
N ASP A 86 8.71 14.96 0.46
CA ASP A 86 8.47 16.26 -0.19
C ASP A 86 7.19 16.89 0.39
N PRO A 87 7.18 17.32 1.67
CA PRO A 87 6.03 18.00 2.22
C PRO A 87 6.09 19.50 1.99
N SER A 88 5.01 20.03 1.42
CA SER A 88 4.68 21.46 1.50
C SER A 88 4.28 21.81 2.93
N GLN A 89 4.78 22.93 3.44
CA GLN A 89 4.30 23.52 4.69
C GLN A 89 2.89 24.09 4.49
N GLU A 90 1.88 23.49 5.13
CA GLU A 90 0.49 23.93 5.07
C GLU A 90 0.03 24.55 6.41
N ALA A 91 -0.90 25.51 6.34
CA ALA A 91 -1.47 26.21 7.49
C ALA A 91 -2.80 25.57 7.93
N PHE A 92 -2.80 24.91 9.08
CA PHE A 92 -3.97 24.23 9.64
C PHE A 92 -4.69 25.12 10.66
N SER A 93 -5.93 25.50 10.32
CA SER A 93 -6.77 26.31 11.21
C SER A 93 -7.07 25.58 12.53
N GLN A 94 -6.95 26.28 13.67
CA GLN A 94 -7.22 25.70 15.00
C GLN A 94 -8.68 25.22 15.19
N ALA A 95 -9.61 25.68 14.36
CA ALA A 95 -11.04 25.35 14.45
C ALA A 95 -11.36 23.87 14.13
N ASN A 96 -10.54 23.18 13.33
CA ASN A 96 -10.79 21.80 12.90
C ASN A 96 -9.65 20.86 13.29
N LYS A 97 -9.73 20.25 14.48
CA LYS A 97 -8.90 19.11 14.90
C LYS A 97 -9.02 17.84 14.02
N TRP A 98 -9.85 17.89 12.98
CA TRP A 98 -10.09 16.81 12.02
C TRP A 98 -9.60 17.13 10.60
N SER A 99 -9.19 18.38 10.31
CA SER A 99 -8.67 18.76 8.99
C SER A 99 -7.14 18.67 8.90
N CYS A 100 -6.50 17.89 9.80
CA CYS A 100 -5.06 17.91 10.02
C CYS A 100 -4.39 16.54 9.83
N PHE A 101 -4.98 15.67 9.02
CA PHE A 101 -4.43 14.38 8.57
C PHE A 101 -4.65 14.28 7.06
N ASN A 102 -3.83 13.52 6.33
CA ASN A 102 -4.27 13.01 5.02
C ASN A 102 -5.37 11.96 5.27
N PRO A 103 -6.67 12.27 5.06
CA PRO A 103 -7.75 11.45 5.60
C PRO A 103 -7.96 10.16 4.81
N VAL A 104 -7.30 10.01 3.66
CA VAL A 104 -7.31 8.78 2.86
C VAL A 104 -6.26 7.82 3.40
N GLN A 105 -5.01 8.26 3.53
CA GLN A 105 -3.92 7.42 4.05
C GLN A 105 -4.19 6.98 5.49
N ASP A 106 -4.51 7.94 6.37
CA ASP A 106 -4.71 7.66 7.79
C ASP A 106 -5.96 6.80 8.06
N PHE A 107 -6.93 6.80 7.13
CA PHE A 107 -8.05 5.86 7.14
C PHE A 107 -7.64 4.45 6.67
N LEU A 108 -6.87 4.34 5.59
CA LEU A 108 -6.42 3.06 5.04
C LEU A 108 -5.61 2.29 6.09
N ASP A 109 -4.57 2.91 6.64
CA ASP A 109 -3.60 2.27 7.54
C ASP A 109 -4.19 1.94 8.92
N ARG A 110 -5.23 2.67 9.36
CA ARG A 110 -5.88 2.46 10.68
C ARG A 110 -7.17 1.64 10.64
N THR A 111 -7.73 1.33 9.46
CA THR A 111 -9.00 0.58 9.35
C THR A 111 -8.90 -0.72 8.55
N GLN A 112 -8.58 -0.65 7.26
CA GLN A 112 -8.60 -1.81 6.36
C GLN A 112 -7.22 -2.46 6.20
N TYR A 113 -6.15 -1.68 6.28
CA TYR A 113 -4.77 -2.11 6.02
C TYR A 113 -3.87 -1.95 7.24
N THR A 114 -4.42 -2.22 8.43
CA THR A 114 -3.62 -2.43 9.64
C THR A 114 -2.68 -3.63 9.47
N ASP A 115 -1.58 -3.68 10.21
CA ASP A 115 -0.63 -4.81 10.20
C ASP A 115 -1.32 -6.19 10.25
N THR A 116 -2.19 -6.43 11.24
CA THR A 116 -2.83 -7.74 11.40
C THR A 116 -3.88 -8.00 10.33
N GLY A 117 -4.55 -6.95 9.83
CA GLY A 117 -5.42 -7.02 8.66
C GLY A 117 -4.67 -7.43 7.40
N ILE A 118 -3.49 -6.84 7.13
CA ILE A 118 -2.63 -7.20 5.99
C ILE A 118 -2.18 -8.66 6.09
N PHE A 119 -1.70 -9.12 7.25
CA PHE A 119 -1.26 -10.51 7.40
C PHE A 119 -2.41 -11.52 7.34
N ALA A 120 -3.59 -11.18 7.87
CA ALA A 120 -4.80 -12.00 7.72
C ALA A 120 -5.26 -12.07 6.25
N TYR A 121 -5.14 -10.96 5.50
CA TYR A 121 -5.39 -10.93 4.06
C TYR A 121 -4.35 -11.74 3.28
N GLU A 122 -3.07 -11.65 3.61
CA GLU A 122 -2.01 -12.45 2.98
C GLU A 122 -2.23 -13.96 3.20
N TRP A 123 -2.64 -14.37 4.40
CA TRP A 123 -2.92 -15.78 4.69
C TRP A 123 -4.09 -16.34 3.85
N ILE A 124 -5.17 -15.56 3.66
CA ILE A 124 -6.31 -16.02 2.83
C ILE A 124 -6.04 -15.94 1.34
N PHE A 125 -5.46 -14.84 0.83
CA PHE A 125 -5.19 -14.66 -0.60
C PHE A 125 -3.95 -15.44 -1.09
N GLY A 126 -3.03 -15.78 -0.18
CA GLY A 126 -1.79 -16.52 -0.43
C GLY A 126 -0.55 -15.62 -0.55
N ASP A 127 0.59 -16.17 -0.14
CA ASP A 127 1.88 -15.50 0.05
C ASP A 127 2.16 -14.35 -0.96
N ASN A 128 2.45 -13.16 -0.43
CA ASN A 128 2.74 -11.91 -1.14
C ASN A 128 1.52 -11.21 -1.80
N PHE A 129 0.29 -11.69 -1.66
CA PHE A 129 -0.90 -11.06 -2.28
C PHE A 129 -1.93 -10.61 -1.25
N ILE A 130 -2.55 -9.45 -1.53
CA ILE A 130 -3.74 -8.95 -0.82
C ILE A 130 -4.94 -8.85 -1.80
N SER A 131 -5.00 -9.78 -2.76
CA SER A 131 -5.88 -9.74 -3.93
C SER A 131 -6.48 -11.12 -4.26
N PRO A 132 -7.77 -11.21 -4.66
CA PRO A 132 -8.48 -12.47 -4.90
C PRO A 132 -7.73 -13.50 -5.76
N GLY A 133 -7.58 -14.72 -5.24
CA GLY A 133 -6.95 -15.86 -5.94
C GLY A 133 -5.43 -15.78 -6.11
N GLY A 134 -4.77 -14.78 -5.52
CA GLY A 134 -3.33 -14.67 -5.37
C GLY A 134 -2.50 -14.88 -6.65
N TYR A 135 -1.34 -15.53 -6.51
CA TYR A 135 -0.37 -15.72 -7.60
C TYR A 135 -0.97 -16.31 -8.88
N LYS A 136 -1.89 -17.29 -8.77
CA LYS A 136 -2.48 -17.96 -9.95
C LYS A 136 -3.42 -17.02 -10.71
N GLN A 137 -4.27 -16.30 -9.98
CA GLN A 137 -5.23 -15.39 -10.59
C GLN A 137 -4.55 -14.13 -11.13
N ASN A 138 -3.57 -13.56 -10.41
CA ASN A 138 -2.80 -12.42 -10.92
C ASN A 138 -1.95 -12.79 -12.16
N LEU A 139 -1.45 -14.03 -12.25
CA LEU A 139 -0.83 -14.54 -13.50
C LEU A 139 -1.83 -14.62 -14.66
N ALA A 140 -3.11 -14.93 -14.40
CA ALA A 140 -4.15 -14.92 -15.43
C ALA A 140 -4.45 -13.49 -15.90
N ILE A 141 -4.59 -12.53 -14.98
CA ILE A 141 -4.80 -11.11 -15.28
C ILE A 141 -3.60 -10.51 -16.05
N LEU A 142 -2.37 -10.77 -15.62
CA LEU A 142 -1.15 -10.33 -16.30
C LEU A 142 -1.01 -10.87 -17.74
N ARG A 143 -1.71 -11.94 -18.10
CA ARG A 143 -1.75 -12.45 -19.49
C ARG A 143 -2.73 -11.71 -20.41
N ARG A 144 -3.51 -10.75 -19.90
CA ARG A 144 -4.51 -9.97 -20.67
C ARG A 144 -4.05 -8.58 -21.08
N PHE A 145 -2.90 -8.12 -20.59
CA PHE A 145 -2.40 -6.75 -20.78
C PHE A 145 -1.99 -6.37 -22.23
N GLY A 146 -2.23 -7.28 -23.16
CA GLY A 146 -1.12 -7.90 -23.85
C GLY A 146 -0.11 -8.59 -22.88
N PRO A 147 0.32 -9.83 -23.13
CA PRO A 147 1.38 -9.95 -24.12
C PRO A 147 2.39 -8.75 -24.15
N MET A 148 3.56 -8.91 -23.49
CA MET A 148 4.53 -7.83 -23.14
C MET A 148 5.91 -7.98 -23.82
N LYS A 149 6.98 -7.31 -23.37
CA LYS A 149 8.41 -7.53 -23.70
C LYS A 149 9.36 -7.22 -22.52
N THR A 150 10.52 -7.89 -22.46
CA THR A 150 11.59 -7.59 -21.50
C THR A 150 12.11 -6.16 -21.65
N GLY A 151 12.27 -5.44 -20.54
CA GLY A 151 12.76 -4.05 -20.53
C GLY A 151 11.69 -2.98 -20.72
N GLN A 152 10.42 -3.36 -20.94
CA GLN A 152 9.30 -2.42 -20.79
C GLN A 152 9.08 -2.03 -19.33
N THR A 153 8.65 -0.79 -19.11
CA THR A 153 8.24 -0.25 -17.82
C THR A 153 6.75 -0.52 -17.57
N MET A 154 6.41 -0.90 -16.33
CA MET A 154 5.04 -1.06 -15.85
C MET A 154 4.85 -0.24 -14.58
N LEU A 155 3.72 0.43 -14.44
CA LEU A 155 3.29 1.10 -13.22
C LEU A 155 2.23 0.23 -12.54
N ASP A 156 2.45 -0.11 -11.27
CA ASP A 156 1.56 -0.93 -10.45
C ASP A 156 0.91 0.00 -9.40
N ILE A 157 -0.36 0.38 -9.64
CA ILE A 157 -1.10 1.33 -8.80
C ILE A 157 -1.84 0.55 -7.71
N GLY A 158 -1.49 0.78 -6.44
CA GLY A 158 -2.01 -0.02 -5.33
C GLY A 158 -1.27 -1.35 -5.13
N VAL A 159 0.02 -1.40 -5.49
CA VAL A 159 0.94 -2.56 -5.43
C VAL A 159 0.92 -3.39 -4.12
N GLY A 160 0.46 -2.80 -3.01
CA GLY A 160 0.32 -3.46 -1.72
C GLY A 160 1.64 -4.03 -1.21
N ILE A 161 1.61 -5.25 -0.65
CA ILE A 161 2.84 -5.96 -0.23
C ILE A 161 3.68 -6.50 -1.42
N GLY A 162 3.28 -6.21 -2.67
CA GLY A 162 4.14 -6.26 -3.86
C GLY A 162 4.30 -7.61 -4.57
N GLY A 163 3.46 -8.61 -4.27
CA GLY A 163 3.44 -9.87 -5.03
C GLY A 163 3.18 -9.67 -6.53
N GLY A 164 2.31 -8.72 -6.89
CA GLY A 164 2.01 -8.31 -8.27
C GLY A 164 3.25 -7.89 -9.03
N ALA A 165 3.85 -6.75 -8.67
CA ALA A 165 5.13 -6.28 -9.23
C ALA A 165 6.26 -7.35 -9.22
N ARG A 166 6.45 -8.09 -8.11
CA ARG A 166 7.48 -9.16 -8.02
C ARG A 166 7.18 -10.38 -8.92
N GLN A 167 5.95 -10.55 -9.35
CA GLN A 167 5.53 -11.54 -10.33
C GLN A 167 5.68 -10.99 -11.77
N ALA A 168 5.19 -9.77 -12.03
CA ALA A 168 5.28 -9.11 -13.33
C ALA A 168 6.73 -8.98 -13.82
N ALA A 169 7.65 -8.47 -12.97
CA ALA A 169 9.08 -8.35 -13.30
C ALA A 169 9.77 -9.70 -13.59
N ARG A 170 9.19 -10.81 -13.12
CA ARG A 170 9.67 -12.19 -13.35
C ARG A 170 9.15 -12.76 -14.67
N ILE A 171 7.93 -12.39 -15.06
CA ILE A 171 7.25 -12.81 -16.30
C ILE A 171 7.73 -11.98 -17.49
N ALA A 172 7.96 -10.67 -17.30
CA ALA A 172 8.43 -9.76 -18.34
C ALA A 172 9.74 -10.22 -18.99
N LYS A 173 10.56 -11.03 -18.30
CA LYS A 173 11.77 -11.68 -18.84
C LYS A 173 11.51 -12.83 -19.84
N LYS A 174 10.26 -13.14 -20.23
CA LYS A 174 9.92 -14.43 -20.91
C LYS A 174 8.99 -14.44 -22.13
N VAL A 175 8.26 -13.38 -22.53
CA VAL A 175 7.34 -13.46 -23.71
C VAL A 175 7.14 -12.12 -24.45
N GLY A 176 6.63 -12.16 -25.70
CA GLY A 176 6.62 -11.09 -26.73
C GLY A 176 5.44 -11.14 -27.73
N PHE A 177 4.32 -10.39 -27.55
CA PHE A 177 2.98 -10.69 -28.16
C PHE A 177 1.98 -9.44 -28.12
N VAL A 178 0.63 -9.49 -28.31
CA VAL A 178 -0.32 -8.29 -28.45
C VAL A 178 -1.74 -8.32 -27.77
N ASP A 179 -2.51 -7.18 -27.80
CA ASP A 179 -4.02 -6.94 -27.71
C ASP A 179 -4.84 -6.62 -26.39
N ILE A 180 -6.06 -6.03 -26.53
CA ILE A 180 -6.97 -5.44 -25.49
C ILE A 180 -8.25 -6.27 -25.22
N GLU A 181 -8.78 -6.26 -23.97
CA GLU A 181 -10.02 -6.95 -23.56
C GLU A 181 -10.83 -6.19 -22.47
N VAL A 182 -12.13 -6.53 -22.29
CA VAL A 182 -13.00 -6.09 -21.16
C VAL A 182 -13.91 -7.26 -20.77
N GLU A 183 -14.03 -7.57 -19.47
CA GLU A 183 -14.82 -8.71 -18.98
C GLU A 183 -15.44 -8.43 -17.59
N ASN A 184 -16.64 -8.95 -17.35
CA ASN A 184 -17.18 -9.13 -16.00
C ASN A 184 -16.62 -10.44 -15.41
N MET A 185 -15.63 -10.34 -14.51
CA MET A 185 -14.96 -11.47 -13.85
C MET A 185 -15.69 -11.96 -12.59
N THR A 186 -16.89 -11.46 -12.27
CA THR A 186 -17.68 -11.87 -11.10
C THR A 186 -17.92 -13.38 -10.97
N PRO A 187 -18.15 -14.17 -12.04
CA PRO A 187 -18.23 -15.62 -11.92
C PRO A 187 -16.95 -16.22 -11.30
N ARG A 188 -15.77 -15.79 -11.77
CA ARG A 188 -14.49 -16.23 -11.22
C ARG A 188 -14.23 -15.64 -9.82
N PHE A 189 -14.71 -14.44 -9.53
CA PHE A 189 -14.65 -13.88 -8.17
C PHE A 189 -15.44 -14.73 -7.17
N LYS A 190 -16.65 -15.17 -7.56
CA LYS A 190 -17.50 -16.05 -6.75
C LYS A 190 -16.83 -17.41 -6.47
N GLU A 191 -16.22 -18.03 -7.49
CA GLU A 191 -15.42 -19.24 -7.33
C GLU A 191 -14.27 -19.03 -6.33
N ILE A 192 -13.50 -17.96 -6.50
CA ILE A 192 -12.38 -17.61 -5.63
C ILE A 192 -12.82 -17.41 -4.18
N LEU A 193 -13.90 -16.68 -3.93
CA LEU A 193 -14.41 -16.48 -2.56
C LEU A 193 -14.87 -17.81 -1.91
N LEU A 194 -15.38 -18.76 -2.69
CA LEU A 194 -15.72 -20.10 -2.19
C LEU A 194 -14.45 -20.92 -1.91
N GLU A 195 -13.48 -20.94 -2.82
CA GLU A 195 -12.16 -21.59 -2.64
C GLU A 195 -11.41 -21.05 -1.41
N GLU A 196 -11.45 -19.72 -1.21
CA GLU A 196 -10.81 -19.01 -0.10
C GLU A 196 -11.50 -19.27 1.24
N ARG A 197 -12.83 -19.11 1.31
CA ARG A 197 -13.58 -19.36 2.56
C ARG A 197 -13.46 -20.81 2.99
N GLN A 198 -13.60 -21.76 2.05
CA GLN A 198 -13.44 -23.19 2.35
C GLN A 198 -12.03 -23.50 2.89
N ARG A 199 -10.98 -22.90 2.33
CA ARG A 199 -9.60 -23.06 2.84
C ARG A 199 -9.46 -22.57 4.28
N VAL A 200 -10.07 -21.43 4.64
CA VAL A 200 -10.05 -20.90 6.00
C VAL A 200 -10.84 -21.81 6.96
N GLU A 201 -12.04 -22.22 6.55
CA GLU A 201 -12.93 -23.10 7.33
C GLU A 201 -12.27 -24.47 7.60
N GLN A 202 -11.51 -25.01 6.65
CA GLN A 202 -10.78 -26.27 6.78
C GLN A 202 -9.49 -26.18 7.60
N ASN A 203 -8.83 -25.02 7.65
CA ASN A 203 -7.54 -24.83 8.34
C ASN A 203 -7.66 -23.85 9.52
N LYS A 204 -8.83 -23.83 10.18
CA LYS A 204 -9.15 -22.91 11.28
C LYS A 204 -8.13 -22.95 12.42
N GLU A 205 -7.62 -24.13 12.76
CA GLU A 205 -6.68 -24.28 13.87
C GLU A 205 -5.34 -23.57 13.57
N GLU A 206 -4.77 -23.77 12.38
CA GLU A 206 -3.55 -23.08 11.92
C GLU A 206 -3.73 -21.55 11.82
N PHE A 207 -4.94 -21.09 11.48
CA PHE A 207 -5.27 -19.66 11.52
C PHE A 207 -5.27 -19.11 12.95
N LEU A 208 -5.84 -19.84 13.91
CA LEU A 208 -5.93 -19.43 15.31
C LEU A 208 -4.61 -19.55 16.10
N GLU A 209 -3.62 -20.28 15.60
CA GLU A 209 -2.24 -20.20 16.09
C GLU A 209 -1.58 -18.83 15.82
N LYS A 210 -2.11 -18.07 14.84
CA LYS A 210 -1.49 -16.85 14.30
C LYS A 210 -2.33 -15.59 14.51
N PHE A 211 -3.65 -15.73 14.56
CA PHE A 211 -4.63 -14.64 14.59
C PHE A 211 -5.74 -14.89 15.62
N SER A 212 -6.46 -13.85 16.01
CA SER A 212 -7.55 -13.97 16.98
C SER A 212 -8.83 -14.57 16.38
N GLN A 213 -9.67 -15.15 17.25
CA GLN A 213 -11.02 -15.60 16.88
C GLN A 213 -11.86 -14.46 16.29
N LYS A 214 -11.67 -13.20 16.73
CA LYS A 214 -12.31 -12.02 16.16
C LYS A 214 -11.91 -11.78 14.69
N GLU A 215 -10.65 -11.97 14.36
CA GLU A 215 -10.15 -11.83 12.98
C GLU A 215 -10.67 -12.95 12.08
N TYR A 216 -10.71 -14.20 12.59
CA TYR A 216 -11.37 -15.32 11.92
C TYR A 216 -12.85 -15.01 11.63
N ASP A 217 -13.60 -14.57 12.65
CA ASP A 217 -15.04 -14.29 12.51
C ASP A 217 -15.28 -13.13 11.55
N SER A 218 -14.49 -12.06 11.63
CA SER A 218 -14.60 -10.91 10.73
C SER A 218 -14.32 -11.31 9.27
N LEU A 219 -13.37 -12.21 9.04
CA LEU A 219 -12.98 -12.69 7.72
C LEU A 219 -14.04 -13.65 7.13
N VAL A 220 -14.50 -14.64 7.88
CA VAL A 220 -15.56 -15.57 7.42
C VAL A 220 -16.87 -14.82 7.15
N ASN A 221 -17.27 -13.91 8.05
CA ASN A 221 -18.45 -13.06 7.82
C ASN A 221 -18.26 -12.15 6.61
N GLY A 222 -17.09 -11.52 6.44
CA GLY A 222 -16.78 -10.68 5.29
C GLY A 222 -16.86 -11.43 3.95
N TRP A 223 -16.40 -12.69 3.88
CA TRP A 223 -16.53 -13.52 2.68
C TRP A 223 -17.98 -13.95 2.43
N ASN A 224 -18.74 -14.28 3.47
CA ASN A 224 -20.18 -14.56 3.36
C ASN A 224 -20.97 -13.33 2.87
N SER A 225 -20.67 -12.13 3.37
CA SER A 225 -21.28 -10.88 2.88
C SER A 225 -20.95 -10.61 1.41
N LYS A 226 -19.69 -10.77 0.98
CA LYS A 226 -19.30 -10.64 -0.44
C LYS A 226 -20.08 -11.61 -1.34
N LEU A 227 -20.24 -12.87 -0.91
CA LEU A 227 -21.01 -13.88 -1.64
C LEU A 227 -22.50 -13.52 -1.78
N GLN A 228 -23.09 -12.91 -0.74
CA GLN A 228 -24.45 -12.38 -0.81
C GLN A 228 -24.54 -11.18 -1.76
N PHE A 229 -23.62 -10.21 -1.67
CA PHE A 229 -23.60 -9.05 -2.57
C PHE A 229 -23.40 -9.45 -4.04
N ILE A 230 -22.73 -10.56 -4.33
CA ILE A 230 -22.64 -11.14 -5.68
C ILE A 230 -23.97 -11.81 -6.10
N ALA A 231 -24.68 -12.47 -5.17
CA ALA A 231 -25.99 -13.06 -5.45
C ALA A 231 -27.06 -11.99 -5.77
N ASP A 232 -26.91 -10.80 -5.17
CA ASP A 232 -27.78 -9.64 -5.38
C ASP A 232 -27.28 -8.67 -6.48
N ASP A 233 -26.26 -9.05 -7.28
CA ASP A 233 -25.59 -8.24 -8.33
C ASP A 233 -24.99 -6.88 -7.88
N ASN A 234 -24.91 -6.65 -6.57
CA ASN A 234 -24.39 -5.42 -5.96
C ASN A 234 -22.85 -5.32 -5.97
N HIS A 235 -22.14 -6.44 -6.09
CA HIS A 235 -20.67 -6.48 -6.04
C HIS A 235 -20.09 -7.23 -7.24
N ASN A 236 -19.79 -6.49 -8.31
CA ASN A 236 -19.16 -7.04 -9.51
C ASN A 236 -17.63 -6.83 -9.53
N TRP A 237 -16.88 -7.81 -10.05
CA TRP A 237 -15.43 -7.72 -10.28
C TRP A 237 -15.15 -7.43 -11.75
N ASN A 238 -14.84 -6.18 -12.07
CA ASN A 238 -14.70 -5.70 -13.45
C ASN A 238 -13.22 -5.69 -13.90
N PHE A 239 -12.94 -6.19 -15.10
CA PHE A 239 -11.66 -6.01 -15.78
C PHE A 239 -11.74 -4.87 -16.80
N PHE A 240 -10.74 -3.98 -16.80
CA PHE A 240 -10.61 -2.90 -17.74
C PHE A 240 -9.18 -2.82 -18.29
N ALA A 241 -9.04 -2.81 -19.61
CA ALA A 241 -7.79 -2.52 -20.31
C ALA A 241 -8.03 -1.50 -21.42
N ALA A 242 -7.03 -0.66 -21.69
CA ALA A 242 -7.04 0.31 -22.78
C ALA A 242 -5.61 0.60 -23.26
N ILE A 243 -5.46 0.99 -24.52
CA ILE A 243 -4.20 1.49 -25.08
C ILE A 243 -4.33 3.00 -25.32
N LYS A 244 -3.33 3.77 -24.89
CA LYS A 244 -3.25 5.20 -25.20
C LYS A 244 -2.99 5.38 -26.71
N PRO A 245 -3.72 6.27 -27.43
CA PRO A 245 -3.39 6.62 -28.80
C PRO A 245 -1.99 7.25 -28.92
N GLN A 246 -1.45 7.22 -30.13
CA GLN A 246 -0.15 7.82 -30.50
C GLN A 246 -0.23 9.36 -30.47
#